data_AF-A0A961KFP2-F1
#
_entry.id   AF-A0A961KFP2-F1
#
_cell.length_a   1.000
_cell.length_b   1.000
_cell.length_c   1.000
_cell.angle_alpha   90.00
_cell.angle_beta   90.00
_cell.angle_gamma   90.00
#
_symmetry.space_group_name_H-M   'P 1'
#
loop_
_entity.id
_entity.type
_entity.pdbx_description
1 polymer ?
#
loop_
_entity_poly.entity_id
_entity_poly.type
_entity_poly.pdbx_seq_one_letter_code
_entity_poly.pdbx_strand_id
1 'polypeptide(L)'
;MNARNLTLFLAILWLAAYGASLAALFLLEPTGDGFTRGLNRVSSFVTWQFAAGLIGLGVWLAGRGLPRGSPARWFSRVPTFLALLLLLAIVGLIAWVNLTKPAPVTEPAPPPKTTAPVAD
;
A
#
# COMPACT_ATOMS: atom_id res chain seq x y z
N MET A 1 -19.71 25.33 6.45
CA MET A 1 -18.23 25.35 6.38
C MET A 1 -17.81 25.96 5.05
N ASN A 2 -16.85 26.89 5.05
CA ASN A 2 -16.31 27.46 3.80
C ASN A 2 -15.44 26.44 3.06
N ALA A 3 -15.34 26.52 1.73
CA ALA A 3 -14.60 25.57 0.89
C ALA A 3 -13.13 25.41 1.33
N ARG A 4 -12.50 26.50 1.78
CA ARG A 4 -11.14 26.48 2.35
C ARG A 4 -11.06 25.62 3.62
N ASN A 5 -11.99 25.80 4.56
CA ASN A 5 -11.99 25.07 5.83
C ASN A 5 -12.27 23.58 5.60
N LEU A 6 -13.18 23.26 4.66
CA LEU A 6 -13.46 21.88 4.26
C LEU A 6 -12.22 21.21 3.64
N THR A 7 -11.54 21.90 2.72
CA THR A 7 -10.33 21.37 2.07
C THR A 7 -9.23 21.11 3.09
N LEU A 8 -9.02 22.03 4.04
CA LEU A 8 -8.03 21.86 5.11
C LEU A 8 -8.38 20.69 6.03
N PHE A 9 -9.64 20.58 6.46
CA PHE A 9 -10.10 19.47 7.28
C PHE A 9 -9.85 18.12 6.60
N LEU A 10 -10.25 17.99 5.33
CA LEU A 10 -10.02 16.78 4.54
C LEU A 10 -8.53 16.50 4.33
N ALA A 11 -7.71 17.55 4.15
CA ALA A 11 -6.27 17.39 3.97
C ALA A 11 -5.58 16.90 5.26
N ILE A 12 -6.01 17.37 6.43
CA ILE A 12 -5.53 16.87 7.73
C ILE A 12 -5.93 15.41 7.92
N LEU A 13 -7.18 15.07 7.63
CA LEU A 13 -7.67 13.69 7.72
C LEU A 13 -6.91 12.77 6.75
N TRP A 14 -6.65 13.25 5.54
CA TRP A 14 -5.82 12.54 4.56
C TRP A 14 -4.41 12.30 5.07
N LEU A 15 -3.77 13.34 5.62
CA LEU A 15 -2.41 13.25 6.15
C LEU A 15 -2.32 12.25 7.31
N ALA A 16 -3.32 12.25 8.19
CA ALA A 16 -3.42 11.28 9.28
C ALA A 16 -3.58 9.84 8.76
N ALA A 17 -4.47 9.62 7.79
CA ALA A 17 -4.67 8.29 7.19
C ALA A 17 -3.43 7.81 6.44
N TYR A 18 -2.77 8.71 5.69
CA TYR A 18 -1.53 8.39 4.97
C TYR A 18 -0.38 8.09 5.94
N GLY A 19 -0.24 8.90 7.01
CA GLY A 19 0.74 8.64 8.08
C GLY A 19 0.48 7.31 8.80
N ALA A 20 -0.78 7.00 9.10
CA ALA A 20 -1.18 5.72 9.68
C ALA A 20 -0.87 4.55 8.76
N SER A 21 -0.98 4.71 7.43
CA SER A 21 -0.58 3.69 6.47
C SER A 21 0.91 3.34 6.61
N LEU A 22 1.79 4.34 6.67
CA LEU A 22 3.22 4.14 6.81
C LEU A 22 3.55 3.56 8.19
N ALA A 23 2.86 4.03 9.23
CA ALA A 23 3.00 3.46 10.56
C ALA A 23 2.65 1.96 10.58
N ALA A 24 1.56 1.56 9.92
CA ALA A 24 1.16 0.17 9.80
C ALA A 24 2.13 -0.68 8.95
N LEU A 25 2.85 -0.07 8.02
CA LEU A 25 3.85 -0.78 7.23
C LEU A 25 5.15 -1.00 8.01
N PHE A 26 5.61 0.00 8.77
CA PHE A 26 6.94 -0.01 9.39
C PHE A 26 6.95 -0.39 10.88
N LEU A 27 5.91 -0.05 11.64
CA LEU A 27 5.88 -0.24 13.09
C LEU A 27 5.08 -1.45 13.55
N LEU A 28 4.10 -1.94 12.77
CA LEU A 28 3.32 -3.11 13.14
C LEU A 28 4.21 -4.33 13.26
N GLU A 29 4.03 -5.19 14.25
CA GLU A 29 4.84 -6.40 14.37
C GLU A 29 4.45 -7.42 13.27
N PRO A 30 5.40 -8.08 12.59
CA PRO A 30 5.07 -9.04 11.55
C PRO A 30 4.56 -10.32 12.20
N THR A 31 3.28 -10.60 12.03
CA THR A 31 2.62 -11.84 12.45
C THR A 31 2.59 -12.87 11.32
N GLY A 32 2.36 -14.14 11.66
CA GLY A 32 2.28 -15.26 10.72
C GLY A 32 3.55 -16.12 10.64
N ASP A 33 3.43 -17.23 9.92
CA ASP A 33 4.46 -18.26 9.78
C ASP A 33 5.02 -18.32 8.35
N GLY A 34 6.34 -18.54 8.26
CA GLY A 34 7.08 -18.68 7.00
C GLY A 34 6.76 -17.56 6.00
N PHE A 35 6.22 -17.95 4.84
CA PHE A 35 5.85 -17.03 3.75
C PHE A 35 4.80 -15.98 4.14
N THR A 36 3.91 -16.28 5.08
CA THR A 36 2.84 -15.34 5.49
C THR A 36 3.33 -14.28 6.49
N ARG A 37 4.56 -14.42 6.99
CA ARG A 37 5.14 -13.47 7.94
C ARG A 37 5.26 -12.08 7.32
N GLY A 38 4.55 -11.12 7.90
CA GLY A 38 4.54 -9.73 7.44
C GLY A 38 3.40 -9.39 6.47
N LEU A 39 2.57 -10.36 6.05
CA LEU A 39 1.37 -10.08 5.25
C LEU A 39 0.44 -9.10 5.97
N ASN A 40 0.36 -9.16 7.29
CA ASN A 40 -0.42 -8.22 8.12
C ASN A 40 -0.02 -6.74 7.91
N ARG A 41 1.28 -6.45 7.76
CA ARG A 41 1.76 -5.09 7.51
C ARG A 41 1.31 -4.60 6.14
N VAL A 42 1.44 -5.46 5.13
CA VAL A 42 1.06 -5.15 3.75
C VAL A 42 -0.44 -4.97 3.62
N SER A 43 -1.25 -5.88 4.17
CA SER A 43 -2.71 -5.77 4.14
C SER A 43 -3.21 -4.54 4.89
N SER A 44 -2.63 -4.24 6.05
CA SER A 44 -2.94 -3.02 6.82
C SER A 44 -2.55 -1.76 6.05
N PHE A 45 -1.37 -1.73 5.43
CA PHE A 45 -0.94 -0.61 4.57
C PHE A 45 -1.91 -0.38 3.41
N VAL A 46 -2.26 -1.43 2.67
CA VAL A 46 -3.19 -1.35 1.53
C VAL A 46 -4.57 -0.86 1.99
N THR A 47 -5.05 -1.32 3.14
CA THR A 47 -6.32 -0.87 3.73
C THR A 47 -6.29 0.64 4.03
N TRP A 48 -5.23 1.12 4.67
CA TRP A 48 -5.06 2.55 4.93
C TRP A 48 -4.84 3.37 3.66
N GLN A 49 -4.18 2.82 2.64
CA GLN A 49 -4.02 3.47 1.34
C GLN A 49 -5.36 3.61 0.61
N PHE A 50 -6.26 2.62 0.71
CA PHE A 50 -7.61 2.75 0.17
C PHE A 50 -8.38 3.88 0.86
N ALA A 51 -8.34 3.94 2.19
CA ALA A 51 -8.95 5.02 2.96
C ALA A 51 -8.35 6.39 2.60
N ALA A 52 -7.01 6.49 2.54
CA ALA A 52 -6.31 7.70 2.14
C ALA A 52 -6.64 8.10 0.69
N GLY A 53 -6.80 7.15 -0.23
CA GLY A 53 -7.20 7.39 -1.61
C GLY A 53 -8.59 8.04 -1.70
N LEU A 54 -9.57 7.51 -0.96
CA LEU A 54 -10.92 8.06 -0.90
C LEU A 54 -10.93 9.49 -0.33
N ILE A 55 -10.21 9.72 0.78
CA ILE A 55 -10.12 11.05 1.39
C ILE A 55 -9.40 12.01 0.44
N GLY A 56 -8.31 11.56 -0.19
CA GLY A 56 -7.54 12.34 -1.16
C GLY A 56 -8.36 12.76 -2.38
N LEU A 57 -9.25 11.89 -2.86
CA LEU A 57 -10.23 12.25 -3.89
C LEU A 57 -11.18 13.36 -3.40
N GLY A 58 -11.66 13.25 -2.16
CA GLY A 58 -12.46 14.29 -1.51
C GLY A 58 -11.72 15.63 -1.41
N VAL A 59 -10.44 15.62 -1.03
CA VAL A 59 -9.57 16.82 -1.00
C VAL A 59 -9.49 17.46 -2.38
N TRP A 60 -9.26 16.67 -3.43
CA TRP A 60 -9.18 17.18 -4.79
C TRP A 60 -10.50 17.78 -5.28
N LEU A 61 -11.63 17.12 -5.02
CA LEU A 61 -12.96 17.62 -5.37
C LEU A 61 -13.29 18.92 -4.65
N ALA A 62 -13.05 18.99 -3.33
CA ALA A 62 -13.23 20.21 -2.54
C ALA A 62 -12.31 21.35 -3.02
N GLY A 63 -11.07 21.03 -3.38
CA GLY A 63 -10.08 21.98 -3.89
C GLY A 63 -10.44 22.58 -5.25
N ARG A 64 -11.35 21.99 -6.04
CA ARG A 64 -11.80 22.57 -7.32
C ARG A 64 -12.53 23.90 -7.12
N GLY A 65 -13.19 24.10 -5.98
CA GLY A 65 -13.89 25.34 -5.62
C GLY A 65 -12.98 26.47 -5.13
N LEU A 66 -11.67 26.24 -4.98
CA LEU A 66 -10.73 27.28 -4.61
C LEU A 66 -10.38 28.20 -5.79
N PRO A 67 -10.01 29.48 -5.54
CA PRO A 67 -9.61 30.42 -6.58
C PRO A 67 -8.52 29.86 -7.50
N ARG A 68 -8.66 30.12 -8.81
CA ARG A 68 -7.63 29.78 -9.80
C ARG A 68 -6.34 30.54 -9.46
N GLY A 69 -5.20 29.85 -9.48
CA GLY A 69 -3.89 30.41 -9.09
C GLY A 69 -3.55 30.30 -7.59
N SER A 70 -4.49 29.88 -6.73
CA SER A 70 -4.19 29.67 -5.32
C SER A 70 -3.23 28.48 -5.11
N PRO A 71 -2.17 28.62 -4.30
CA PRO A 71 -1.30 27.50 -3.95
C PRO A 71 -2.08 26.37 -3.26
N ALA A 72 -3.12 26.68 -2.48
CA ALA A 72 -3.99 25.67 -1.85
C ALA A 72 -4.70 24.77 -2.87
N ARG A 73 -5.04 25.30 -4.05
CA ARG A 73 -5.63 24.52 -5.14
C ARG A 73 -4.61 23.55 -5.75
N TRP A 74 -3.34 23.93 -5.80
CA TRP A 74 -2.28 23.03 -6.26
C TRP A 74 -2.03 21.91 -5.25
N PHE A 75 -1.92 22.24 -3.96
CA PHE A 75 -1.77 21.26 -2.88
C PHE A 75 -2.92 20.24 -2.81
N SER A 76 -4.15 20.64 -3.16
CA SER A 76 -5.29 19.72 -3.20
C SER A 76 -5.14 18.53 -4.16
N ARG A 77 -4.18 18.60 -5.10
CA ARG A 77 -3.89 17.53 -6.08
C ARG A 77 -2.84 16.54 -5.61
N VAL A 78 -2.03 16.92 -4.61
CA VAL A 78 -0.94 16.07 -4.09
C VAL A 78 -1.43 14.69 -3.66
N PRO A 79 -2.54 14.57 -2.89
CA PRO A 79 -3.10 13.26 -2.52
C PRO A 79 -3.37 12.35 -3.71
N THR A 80 -3.99 12.90 -4.76
CA THR A 80 -4.37 12.14 -5.95
C THR A 80 -3.14 11.73 -6.77
N PHE A 81 -2.14 12.59 -6.89
CA PHE A 81 -0.89 12.25 -7.57
C PHE A 81 -0.11 11.16 -6.85
N LEU A 82 -0.05 11.21 -5.51
CA LEU A 82 0.60 10.16 -4.72
C LEU A 82 -0.12 8.81 -4.87
N ALA A 83 -1.46 8.81 -4.83
CA ALA A 83 -2.24 7.61 -5.05
C ALA A 83 -2.02 7.04 -6.47
N LEU A 84 -1.99 7.90 -7.49
CA LEU A 84 -1.74 7.49 -8.87
C LEU A 84 -0.32 6.93 -9.03
N LEU A 85 0.67 7.58 -8.45
CA LEU A 85 2.07 7.14 -8.49
C LEU A 85 2.21 5.76 -7.81
N LEU A 86 1.59 5.57 -6.65
CA LEU A 86 1.60 4.29 -5.95
C LEU A 86 0.94 3.18 -6.79
N LEU A 87 -0.21 3.47 -7.40
CA LEU A 87 -0.90 2.53 -8.27
C LEU A 87 -0.03 2.14 -9.48
N LEU A 88 0.58 3.12 -10.15
CA LEU A 88 1.49 2.89 -11.28
C LEU A 88 2.71 2.06 -10.86
N ALA A 89 3.27 2.30 -9.67
CA ALA A 89 4.38 1.53 -9.14
C ALA A 89 3.98 0.06 -8.90
N ILE A 90 2.80 -0.20 -8.32
CA ILE A 90 2.29 -1.56 -8.10
C ILE A 90 2.06 -2.28 -9.44
N VAL A 91 1.37 -1.63 -10.38
CA VAL A 91 1.10 -2.22 -11.70
C VAL A 91 2.40 -2.46 -12.47
N GLY A 92 3.33 -1.50 -12.43
CA GLY A 92 4.65 -1.63 -13.05
C GLY A 92 5.46 -2.79 -12.48
N LEU A 93 5.45 -2.96 -11.15
CA LEU A 93 6.11 -4.09 -10.48
C LEU A 93 5.48 -5.43 -10.89
N ILE A 94 4.15 -5.52 -10.90
CA ILE A 94 3.44 -6.74 -11.31
C ILE A 94 3.76 -7.08 -12.76
N ALA A 95 3.69 -6.09 -13.67
CA ALA A 95 4.03 -6.28 -15.07
C ALA A 95 5.49 -6.75 -15.24
N TRP A 96 6.42 -6.13 -14.51
CA TRP A 96 7.83 -6.50 -14.52
C TRP A 96 8.06 -7.97 -14.13
N VAL A 97 7.47 -8.43 -13.02
CA VAL A 97 7.60 -9.81 -12.54
C VAL A 97 7.01 -10.81 -13.54
N ASN A 98 5.86 -10.50 -14.13
CA ASN A 98 5.23 -11.36 -15.14
C ASN A 98 6.06 -11.47 -16.42
N LEU A 99 6.77 -10.41 -16.81
CA LEU A 99 7.63 -10.40 -17.98
C LEU A 99 8.96 -11.16 -17.75
N THR A 100 9.48 -11.15 -16.52
CA THR A 100 10.79 -11.76 -16.21
C THR A 100 10.75 -13.26 -15.94
N LYS A 101 9.58 -13.88 -15.69
CA LYS A 101 9.37 -15.33 -15.42
C LYS A 101 10.52 -15.95 -14.62
N PRO A 102 10.57 -15.77 -13.29
CA PRO A 102 11.64 -16.30 -12.45
C PRO A 102 11.85 -17.80 -12.68
N ALA A 103 13.11 -18.26 -12.74
CA ALA A 103 13.44 -19.66 -12.93
C ALA A 103 12.74 -20.53 -11.87
N PRO A 104 12.23 -21.73 -12.23
CA PRO A 104 11.61 -22.63 -11.27
C PRO A 104 12.60 -22.96 -10.15
N VAL A 105 12.14 -22.88 -8.91
CA VAL A 105 12.93 -23.27 -7.74
C VAL A 105 13.16 -24.77 -7.84
N THR A 106 14.43 -25.19 -7.94
CA THR A 106 14.80 -26.60 -7.96
C THR A 106 14.32 -27.22 -6.65
N GLU A 107 13.40 -28.19 -6.71
CA GLU A 107 12.97 -28.92 -5.52
C GLU A 107 14.19 -29.57 -4.86
N PRO A 108 14.34 -29.46 -3.52
CA PRO A 108 15.36 -30.21 -2.80
C PRO A 108 15.22 -31.70 -3.09
N ALA A 109 16.34 -32.40 -3.25
CA ALA A 109 16.35 -33.84 -3.47
C ALA A 109 15.50 -34.55 -2.38
N PRO A 110 14.70 -35.56 -2.75
CA PRO A 110 13.83 -36.25 -1.80
C PRO A 110 14.65 -36.79 -0.62
N PRO A 111 14.15 -36.70 0.62
CA PRO A 111 14.86 -37.20 1.78
C PRO A 111 15.14 -38.71 1.61
N PRO A 112 16.28 -39.21 2.11
CA PRO A 112 16.61 -40.63 2.03
C PRO A 112 15.49 -41.44 2.69
N LYS A 113 15.03 -42.50 2.00
CA LYS A 113 14.00 -43.40 2.55
C LYS A 113 14.56 -44.04 3.82
N THR A 114 14.00 -43.69 4.98
CA THR A 114 14.28 -44.38 6.24
C THR A 114 13.80 -45.82 6.10
N THR A 115 14.70 -46.76 5.83
CA THR A 115 14.41 -48.18 5.99
C THR A 115 14.20 -48.43 7.47
N ALA A 116 13.00 -48.84 7.87
CA ALA A 116 12.75 -49.32 9.22
C ALA A 116 13.77 -50.44 9.54
N PRO A 117 14.33 -50.50 10.76
CA PRO A 117 15.23 -51.57 11.14
C PRO A 117 14.48 -52.90 10.99
N VAL A 118 15.13 -53.86 10.33
CA VAL A 118 14.65 -55.24 10.24
C VAL A 118 14.59 -55.76 11.67
N ALA A 119 13.40 -56.14 12.13
CA ALA A 119 13.23 -56.83 13.39
C ALA A 119 13.66 -58.30 13.17
N ASP A 120 14.73 -58.70 13.84
CA ASP A 120 15.16 -60.10 13.96
C ASP A 120 14.20 -60.89 14.89
#